data_AF-A0A8T3VY54-F1
#
_entry.id   AF-A0A8T3VY54-F1
#
_cell.length_a   1.000
_cell.length_b   1.000
_cell.length_c   1.000
_cell.angle_alpha   90.00
_cell.angle_beta   90.00
_cell.angle_gamma   90.00
#
_symmetry.space_group_name_H-M   'P 1'
#
loop_
_entity.id
_entity.type
_entity.pdbx_description
1 polymer ?
#
loop_
_entity_poly.entity_id
_entity_poly.type
_entity_poly.pdbx_seq_one_letter_code
_entity_poly.pdbx_strand_id
1 'polypeptide(L)'
;MISLVFASILPMAIILHWARKLDTDKDISNREDRFIPLIVGVVSYFIGFIIAWVLGVSNFLIILILCYAVNTFIVMIITTKWKISIHTTGLTGPVAALIMLLGPIGALFGLIYPILIWSRFTLKKHTMAQAIAGGVFGLVMTVLEVYLYMDLLNMPVYNLVPIGECLWMILGLIFAPIALGILTILNDNGKSNTKAIFYLLCILAIGFFMFLAPQSALITLILAIITSILVSYFGGENFSWFRAIQ
;
A
#
# COMPACT_ATOMS: atom_id res chain seq x y z
N MET A 1 1.14 -19.55 -12.44
CA MET A 1 1.31 -20.68 -11.48
C MET A 1 2.44 -20.44 -10.49
N ILE A 2 3.65 -20.06 -10.95
CA ILE A 2 4.81 -19.78 -10.08
C ILE A 2 4.49 -18.70 -9.02
N SER A 3 3.97 -17.55 -9.43
CA SER A 3 3.61 -16.46 -8.51
C SER A 3 2.56 -16.92 -7.48
N LEU A 4 1.54 -17.65 -7.90
CA LEU A 4 0.51 -18.17 -7.00
C LEU A 4 1.10 -19.08 -5.90
N VAL A 5 2.04 -19.96 -6.27
CA VAL A 5 2.68 -20.88 -5.33
C VAL A 5 3.62 -20.13 -4.38
N PHE A 6 4.59 -19.39 -4.92
CA PHE A 6 5.66 -18.78 -4.13
C PHE A 6 5.29 -17.47 -3.47
N ALA A 7 4.29 -16.75 -4.01
CA ALA A 7 3.86 -15.47 -3.47
C ALA A 7 2.61 -15.54 -2.59
N SER A 8 1.87 -16.66 -2.63
CA SER A 8 0.60 -16.76 -1.91
C SER A 8 0.46 -18.08 -1.15
N ILE A 9 0.43 -19.23 -1.84
CA ILE A 9 0.13 -20.52 -1.20
C ILE A 9 1.20 -20.89 -0.18
N LEU A 10 2.47 -20.88 -0.57
CA LEU A 10 3.57 -21.34 0.27
C LEU A 10 3.79 -20.40 1.47
N PRO A 11 3.87 -19.05 1.31
CA PRO A 11 3.93 -18.14 2.45
C PRO A 11 2.73 -18.28 3.38
N MET A 12 1.50 -18.35 2.85
CA MET A 12 0.29 -18.47 3.67
C MET A 12 0.25 -19.79 4.45
N ALA A 13 0.60 -20.91 3.82
CA ALA A 13 0.65 -22.21 4.48
C ALA A 13 1.64 -22.20 5.66
N ILE A 14 2.80 -21.57 5.47
CA ILE A 14 3.82 -21.48 6.51
C ILE A 14 3.39 -20.53 7.63
N ILE A 15 2.78 -19.38 7.30
CA ILE A 15 2.21 -18.45 8.29
C ILE A 15 1.14 -19.15 9.13
N LEU A 16 0.21 -19.89 8.51
CA LEU A 16 -0.84 -20.61 9.24
C LEU A 16 -0.28 -21.71 10.12
N HIS A 17 0.77 -22.42 9.65
CA HIS A 17 1.47 -23.42 10.46
C HIS A 17 2.15 -22.78 11.68
N TRP A 18 2.89 -21.68 11.48
CA TRP A 18 3.57 -20.97 12.56
C TRP A 18 2.62 -20.31 13.54
N ALA A 19 1.52 -19.72 13.06
CA ALA A 19 0.50 -19.12 13.91
C ALA A 19 -0.10 -20.16 14.88
N ARG A 20 -0.39 -21.37 14.37
CA ARG A 20 -0.83 -22.50 15.20
C ARG A 20 0.23 -22.97 16.18
N LYS A 21 1.50 -22.99 15.78
CA LYS A 21 2.61 -23.46 16.63
C LYS A 21 2.90 -22.53 17.80
N LEU A 22 2.75 -21.22 17.61
CA LEU A 22 3.03 -20.20 18.62
C LEU A 22 1.77 -19.78 19.41
N ASP A 23 0.62 -20.40 19.15
CA ASP A 23 -0.70 -19.99 19.69
C ASP A 23 -0.98 -18.47 19.53
N THR A 24 -0.50 -17.91 18.42
CA THR A 24 -0.68 -16.49 18.07
C THR A 24 -1.87 -16.33 17.13
N ASP A 25 -2.45 -15.13 17.11
CA ASP A 25 -3.48 -14.78 16.16
C ASP A 25 -2.97 -14.84 14.71
N LYS A 26 -3.88 -15.10 13.75
CA LYS A 26 -3.55 -15.22 12.31
C LYS A 26 -2.91 -13.96 11.70
N ASP A 27 -3.10 -12.81 12.33
CA ASP A 27 -2.50 -11.53 11.92
C ASP A 27 -1.07 -11.34 12.44
N ILE A 28 -0.57 -12.26 13.29
CA ILE A 28 0.72 -12.18 13.99
C ILE A 28 0.91 -10.77 14.55
N SER A 29 0.01 -10.43 15.47
CA SER A 29 -0.15 -9.08 15.98
C SER A 29 1.07 -8.61 16.76
N ASN A 30 1.77 -9.52 17.41
CA ASN A 30 3.01 -9.22 18.12
C ASN A 30 4.14 -9.00 17.12
N ARG A 31 4.85 -7.89 17.29
CA ARG A 31 5.94 -7.48 16.40
C ARG A 31 7.10 -8.49 16.43
N GLU A 32 7.37 -9.06 17.60
CA GLU A 32 8.48 -9.98 17.87
C GLU A 32 8.30 -11.31 17.12
N ASP A 33 7.05 -11.74 16.92
CA ASP A 33 6.71 -12.98 16.23
C ASP A 33 6.76 -12.85 14.69
N ARG A 34 6.98 -11.65 14.14
CA ARG A 34 6.94 -11.39 12.69
C ARG A 34 8.22 -11.74 11.95
N PHE A 35 9.35 -11.86 12.63
CA PHE A 35 10.63 -12.08 11.98
C PHE A 35 10.63 -13.38 11.16
N ILE A 36 10.21 -14.49 11.77
CA ILE A 36 10.21 -15.81 11.13
C ILE A 36 9.26 -15.87 9.92
N PRO A 37 7.99 -15.45 10.03
CA PRO A 37 7.10 -15.33 8.87
C PRO A 37 7.67 -14.50 7.72
N LEU A 38 8.28 -13.36 8.04
CA LEU A 38 8.79 -12.44 7.03
C LEU A 38 10.04 -12.99 6.33
N ILE A 39 11.00 -13.57 7.07
CA ILE A 39 12.20 -14.15 6.44
C ILE A 39 11.84 -15.36 5.56
N VAL A 40 10.88 -16.19 6.00
CA VAL A 40 10.34 -17.27 5.17
C VAL A 40 9.72 -16.70 3.89
N GLY A 41 8.93 -15.63 4.01
CA GLY A 41 8.36 -14.93 2.86
C GLY A 41 9.45 -14.46 1.89
N VAL A 42 10.47 -13.76 2.39
CA VAL A 42 11.62 -13.28 1.58
C VAL A 42 12.28 -14.44 0.83
N VAL A 43 12.62 -15.52 1.52
CA VAL A 43 13.27 -16.69 0.90
C VAL A 43 12.36 -17.33 -0.15
N SER A 44 11.06 -17.47 0.14
CA SER A 44 10.08 -18.00 -0.80
C SER A 44 9.98 -17.15 -2.07
N TYR A 45 9.86 -15.82 -1.93
CA TYR A 45 9.82 -14.90 -3.05
C TYR A 45 11.11 -14.96 -3.88
N PHE A 46 12.28 -15.02 -3.22
CA PHE A 46 13.56 -15.08 -3.90
C PHE A 46 13.76 -16.38 -4.69
N ILE A 47 13.36 -17.52 -4.12
CA ILE A 47 13.33 -18.81 -4.85
C ILE A 47 12.37 -18.72 -6.03
N GLY A 48 11.17 -18.16 -5.83
CA GLY A 48 10.19 -17.94 -6.90
C GLY A 48 10.74 -17.06 -8.02
N PHE A 49 11.52 -16.02 -7.70
CA PHE A 49 12.22 -15.17 -8.66
C PHE A 49 13.24 -15.96 -9.48
N ILE A 50 14.12 -16.75 -8.83
CA ILE A 50 15.12 -17.57 -9.53
C ILE A 50 14.43 -18.57 -10.47
N ILE A 51 13.37 -19.24 -10.01
CA ILE A 51 12.62 -20.20 -10.83
C ILE A 51 11.95 -19.49 -12.02
N ALA A 52 11.31 -18.34 -11.79
CA ALA A 52 10.70 -17.54 -12.83
C ALA A 52 11.73 -17.11 -13.89
N TRP A 53 12.92 -16.70 -13.45
CA TRP A 53 14.04 -16.34 -14.32
C TRP A 53 14.51 -17.51 -15.17
N VAL A 54 14.80 -18.67 -14.55
CA VAL A 54 15.29 -19.87 -15.24
C VAL A 54 14.27 -20.40 -16.25
N LEU A 55 12.97 -20.33 -15.92
CA LEU A 55 11.89 -20.78 -16.80
C LEU A 55 11.56 -19.74 -17.89
N GLY A 56 12.20 -18.57 -17.90
CA GLY A 56 11.98 -17.55 -18.91
C GLY A 56 10.54 -17.04 -18.96
N VAL A 57 9.88 -16.87 -17.81
CA VAL A 57 8.54 -16.26 -17.79
C VAL A 57 8.62 -14.77 -18.15
N SER A 58 7.48 -14.09 -18.28
CA SER A 58 7.48 -12.68 -18.67
C SER A 58 8.31 -11.80 -17.73
N ASN A 59 9.09 -10.88 -18.31
CA ASN A 59 9.97 -9.95 -17.60
C ASN A 59 9.25 -9.23 -16.46
N PHE A 60 8.01 -8.77 -16.70
CA PHE A 60 7.21 -8.09 -15.69
C PHE A 60 6.93 -8.97 -14.46
N LEU A 61 6.64 -10.27 -14.65
CA LEU A 61 6.40 -11.18 -13.53
C LEU A 61 7.68 -11.47 -12.74
N ILE A 62 8.80 -11.65 -13.43
CA ILE A 62 10.11 -11.85 -12.80
C ILE A 62 10.45 -10.65 -11.91
N ILE A 63 10.39 -9.45 -12.48
CA ILE A 63 10.67 -8.18 -11.80
C ILE A 63 9.71 -8.00 -10.61
N LEU A 64 8.42 -8.26 -10.80
CA LEU A 64 7.43 -8.07 -9.75
C LEU A 64 7.69 -9.02 -8.56
N ILE A 65 8.03 -10.30 -8.80
CA ILE A 65 8.38 -11.23 -7.72
C ILE A 65 9.63 -10.74 -6.96
N LEU A 66 10.62 -10.19 -7.67
CA LEU A 66 11.78 -9.58 -7.03
C LEU A 66 11.39 -8.37 -6.15
N CYS A 67 10.47 -7.52 -6.62
CA CYS A 67 9.91 -6.42 -5.81
C CYS A 67 9.27 -6.94 -4.52
N TYR A 68 8.51 -8.04 -4.57
CA TYR A 68 7.94 -8.64 -3.35
C TYR A 68 9.01 -9.14 -2.37
N ALA A 69 10.07 -9.77 -2.88
CA ALA A 69 11.19 -10.22 -2.04
C ALA A 69 11.86 -9.03 -1.34
N VAL A 70 12.21 -7.99 -2.09
CA VAL A 70 12.91 -6.80 -1.57
C VAL A 70 12.00 -5.99 -0.65
N ASN A 71 10.75 -5.73 -1.02
CA ASN A 71 9.81 -5.01 -0.17
C ASN A 71 9.52 -5.75 1.14
N THR A 72 9.39 -7.08 1.11
CA THR A 72 9.18 -7.87 2.33
C THR A 72 10.42 -7.84 3.21
N PHE A 73 11.62 -7.86 2.63
CA PHE A 73 12.87 -7.70 3.36
C PHE A 73 12.97 -6.32 4.02
N ILE A 74 12.63 -5.24 3.31
CA ILE A 74 12.62 -3.89 3.88
C ILE A 74 11.56 -3.79 5.00
N VAL A 75 10.36 -4.32 4.79
CA VAL A 75 9.31 -4.39 5.81
C VAL A 75 9.77 -5.15 7.05
N MET A 76 10.53 -6.24 6.88
CA MET A 76 11.13 -6.99 7.99
C MET A 76 12.09 -6.11 8.80
N ILE A 77 12.98 -5.36 8.13
CA ILE A 77 13.90 -4.42 8.80
C ILE A 77 13.11 -3.35 9.55
N ILE A 78 12.13 -2.70 8.90
CA ILE A 78 11.29 -1.67 9.53
C ILE A 78 10.58 -2.25 10.76
N THR A 79 10.05 -3.46 10.65
CA THR A 79 9.32 -4.16 11.72
C THR A 79 10.19 -4.42 12.95
N THR A 80 11.52 -4.40 12.88
CA THR A 80 12.37 -4.48 14.08
C THR A 80 12.23 -3.27 15.00
N LYS A 81 11.90 -2.08 14.45
CA LYS A 81 11.78 -0.83 15.19
C LYS A 81 10.34 -0.31 15.26
N TRP A 82 9.55 -0.50 14.21
CA TRP A 82 8.21 0.07 14.09
C TRP A 82 7.25 -0.86 13.37
N LYS A 83 6.06 -1.08 13.94
CA LYS A 83 5.07 -2.07 13.49
C LYS A 83 4.30 -1.58 12.24
N ILE A 84 5.00 -1.44 11.11
CA ILE A 84 4.38 -1.10 9.82
C ILE A 84 3.32 -2.15 9.44
N SER A 85 2.28 -1.71 8.73
CA SER A 85 1.17 -2.57 8.34
C SER A 85 1.49 -3.37 7.08
N ILE A 86 1.85 -4.64 7.28
CA ILE A 86 2.10 -5.62 6.21
C ILE A 86 0.85 -5.79 5.32
N HIS A 87 -0.36 -5.69 5.89
CA HIS A 87 -1.61 -5.82 5.14
C HIS A 87 -1.80 -4.71 4.11
N THR A 88 -1.54 -3.46 4.52
CA THR A 88 -1.66 -2.31 3.60
C THR A 88 -0.53 -2.30 2.58
N THR A 89 0.69 -2.71 2.95
CA THR A 89 1.78 -2.93 1.99
C THR A 89 1.42 -4.03 0.98
N GLY A 90 0.90 -5.15 1.46
CA GLY A 90 0.49 -6.29 0.64
C GLY A 90 -0.69 -6.00 -0.27
N LEU A 91 -1.61 -5.09 0.09
CA LEU A 91 -2.66 -4.59 -0.80
C LEU A 91 -2.08 -3.69 -1.89
N THR A 92 -1.19 -2.78 -1.50
CA THR A 92 -0.77 -1.67 -2.37
C THR A 92 0.30 -2.05 -3.38
N GLY A 93 1.13 -3.07 -3.12
CA GLY A 93 2.04 -3.63 -4.13
C GLY A 93 1.31 -4.13 -5.40
N PRO A 94 0.29 -5.01 -5.30
CA PRO A 94 -0.54 -5.39 -6.44
C PRO A 94 -1.26 -4.20 -7.08
N VAL A 95 -1.76 -3.24 -6.29
CA VAL A 95 -2.39 -2.02 -6.83
C VAL A 95 -1.40 -1.23 -7.68
N ALA A 96 -0.15 -1.07 -7.24
CA ALA A 96 0.90 -0.42 -8.04
C ALA A 96 1.14 -1.16 -9.35
N ALA A 97 1.21 -2.50 -9.32
CA ALA A 97 1.32 -3.31 -10.53
C ALA A 97 0.12 -3.11 -11.48
N LEU A 98 -1.10 -3.06 -10.94
CA LEU A 98 -2.30 -2.78 -11.72
C LEU A 98 -2.29 -1.36 -12.31
N ILE A 99 -1.82 -0.36 -11.58
CA ILE A 99 -1.65 1.01 -12.09
C ILE A 99 -0.66 1.03 -13.26
N MET A 100 0.46 0.32 -13.16
CA MET A 100 1.44 0.26 -14.25
C MET A 100 0.92 -0.45 -15.50
N LEU A 101 0.06 -1.47 -15.33
CA LEU A 101 -0.48 -2.26 -16.45
C LEU A 101 -1.77 -1.68 -17.06
N LEU A 102 -2.64 -1.10 -16.23
CA LEU A 102 -4.01 -0.73 -16.58
C LEU A 102 -4.29 0.77 -16.38
N GLY A 103 -3.33 1.52 -15.87
CA GLY A 103 -3.43 2.96 -15.67
C GLY A 103 -4.60 3.35 -14.78
N PRO A 104 -5.52 4.22 -15.25
CA PRO A 104 -6.64 4.71 -14.45
C PRO A 104 -7.53 3.60 -13.92
N ILE A 105 -7.72 2.52 -14.69
CA ILE A 105 -8.52 1.35 -14.28
C ILE A 105 -7.84 0.65 -13.10
N GLY A 106 -6.51 0.52 -13.14
CA GLY A 106 -5.72 -0.02 -12.05
C GLY A 106 -5.84 0.82 -10.77
N ALA A 107 -5.87 2.15 -10.91
CA ALA A 107 -6.01 3.07 -9.79
C ALA A 107 -7.35 2.92 -9.03
N LEU A 108 -8.43 2.44 -9.68
CA LEU A 108 -9.70 2.17 -9.01
C LEU A 108 -9.58 1.11 -7.91
N PHE A 109 -8.72 0.10 -8.10
CA PHE A 109 -8.45 -0.89 -7.06
C PHE A 109 -7.75 -0.29 -5.84
N GLY A 110 -7.06 0.85 -6.03
CA GLY A 110 -6.47 1.64 -4.96
C GLY A 110 -7.50 2.25 -4.00
N LEU A 111 -8.77 2.39 -4.40
CA LEU A 111 -9.83 2.91 -3.52
C LEU A 111 -10.15 1.96 -2.35
N ILE A 112 -9.68 0.72 -2.39
CA ILE A 112 -9.74 -0.23 -1.26
C ILE A 112 -8.82 0.21 -0.12
N TYR A 113 -7.79 1.03 -0.40
CA TYR A 113 -6.79 1.43 0.60
C TYR A 113 -7.35 2.20 1.80
N PRO A 114 -8.17 3.26 1.64
CA PRO A 114 -8.91 3.89 2.75
C PRO A 114 -9.74 2.90 3.59
N ILE A 115 -10.41 1.95 2.93
CA ILE A 115 -11.24 0.93 3.60
C ILE A 115 -10.35 0.01 4.45
N LEU A 116 -9.20 -0.40 3.93
CA LEU A 116 -8.26 -1.25 4.65
C LEU A 116 -7.63 -0.51 5.84
N ILE A 117 -7.32 0.78 5.72
CA ILE A 117 -6.87 1.61 6.86
C ILE A 117 -7.93 1.59 7.96
N TRP A 118 -9.19 1.82 7.61
CA TRP A 118 -10.31 1.76 8.55
C TRP A 118 -10.43 0.40 9.24
N SER A 119 -10.35 -0.70 8.48
CA SER A 119 -10.36 -2.06 9.04
C SER A 119 -9.23 -2.26 10.05
N ARG A 120 -7.98 -1.91 9.70
CA ARG A 120 -6.82 -2.15 10.57
C ARG A 120 -6.85 -1.31 11.84
N PHE A 121 -7.35 -0.08 11.76
CA PHE A 121 -7.51 0.79 12.93
C PHE A 121 -8.64 0.30 13.85
N THR A 122 -9.82 0.01 13.29
CA THR A 122 -11.01 -0.40 14.06
C THR A 122 -10.78 -1.73 14.78
N LEU A 123 -10.08 -2.67 14.13
CA LEU A 123 -9.68 -3.94 14.75
C LEU A 123 -8.50 -3.80 15.73
N LYS A 124 -8.05 -2.56 16.00
CA LYS A 124 -6.93 -2.22 16.90
C LYS A 124 -5.62 -2.95 16.53
N LYS A 125 -5.45 -3.30 15.26
CA LYS A 125 -4.25 -4.00 14.77
C LYS A 125 -3.10 -3.04 14.51
N HIS A 126 -3.41 -1.83 14.05
CA HIS A 126 -2.43 -0.81 13.69
C HIS A 126 -2.93 0.61 14.02
N THR A 127 -2.00 1.52 14.28
CA THR A 127 -2.28 2.96 14.32
C THR A 127 -2.47 3.50 12.89
N MET A 128 -3.05 4.71 12.76
CA MET A 128 -3.19 5.38 11.47
C MET A 128 -1.85 5.54 10.74
N ALA A 129 -0.83 6.01 11.46
CA ALA A 129 0.49 6.20 10.87
C ALA A 129 1.05 4.86 10.32
N GLN A 130 0.89 3.77 11.05
CA GLN A 130 1.35 2.44 10.62
C GLN A 130 0.62 1.92 9.38
N ALA A 131 -0.70 2.10 9.32
CA ALA A 131 -1.53 1.69 8.19
C ALA A 131 -1.26 2.56 6.94
N ILE A 132 -1.17 3.88 7.13
CA ILE A 132 -0.89 4.81 6.05
C ILE A 132 0.52 4.55 5.49
N ALA A 133 1.55 4.54 6.35
CA ALA A 133 2.92 4.33 5.90
C ALA A 133 3.12 3.00 5.15
N GLY A 134 2.47 1.92 5.61
CA GLY A 134 2.53 0.63 4.91
C GLY A 134 1.99 0.70 3.48
N GLY A 135 0.85 1.37 3.27
CA GLY A 135 0.28 1.53 1.94
C GLY A 135 1.06 2.48 1.03
N VAL A 136 1.54 3.61 1.56
CA VAL A 136 2.42 4.53 0.81
C VAL A 136 3.69 3.82 0.38
N PHE A 137 4.31 3.07 1.30
CA PHE A 137 5.50 2.27 1.02
C PHE A 137 5.25 1.28 -0.13
N GLY A 138 4.18 0.49 -0.06
CA GLY A 138 3.87 -0.51 -1.09
C GLY A 138 3.59 0.10 -2.47
N LEU A 139 2.85 1.22 -2.54
CA LEU A 139 2.61 1.92 -3.81
C LEU A 139 3.90 2.46 -4.42
N VAL A 140 4.67 3.22 -3.65
CA VAL A 140 5.83 3.97 -4.15
C VAL A 140 6.98 3.02 -4.48
N MET A 141 7.34 2.12 -3.56
CA MET A 141 8.47 1.23 -3.78
C MET A 141 8.25 0.31 -4.97
N THR A 142 7.06 -0.26 -5.12
CA THR A 142 6.78 -1.18 -6.23
C THR A 142 6.95 -0.49 -7.60
N VAL A 143 6.44 0.74 -7.75
CA VAL A 143 6.62 1.47 -9.02
C VAL A 143 8.09 1.79 -9.27
N LEU A 144 8.78 2.35 -8.27
CA LEU A 144 10.20 2.71 -8.41
C LEU A 144 11.08 1.49 -8.71
N GLU A 145 10.86 0.38 -8.01
CA GLU A 145 11.60 -0.86 -8.17
C GLU A 145 11.36 -1.49 -9.54
N VAL A 146 10.13 -1.52 -10.04
CA VAL A 146 9.86 -2.08 -11.38
C VAL A 146 10.65 -1.32 -12.45
N TYR A 147 10.58 0.01 -12.46
CA TYR A 147 11.32 0.82 -13.41
C TYR A 147 12.84 0.69 -13.23
N LEU A 148 13.33 0.69 -11.99
CA LEU A 148 14.74 0.48 -11.69
C LEU A 148 15.25 -0.89 -12.19
N TYR A 149 14.49 -1.96 -11.95
CA TYR A 149 14.90 -3.31 -12.30
C TYR A 149 14.80 -3.59 -13.80
N MET A 150 13.88 -2.93 -14.52
CA MET A 150 13.87 -2.96 -15.98
C MET A 150 15.21 -2.53 -16.55
N ASP A 151 15.75 -1.42 -16.03
CA ASP A 151 17.03 -0.86 -16.46
C ASP A 151 18.21 -1.70 -15.94
N LEU A 152 18.23 -1.98 -14.63
CA LEU A 152 19.34 -2.66 -13.95
C LEU A 152 19.55 -4.09 -14.45
N LEU A 153 18.46 -4.83 -14.71
CA LEU A 153 18.51 -6.22 -15.15
C LEU A 153 18.44 -6.37 -16.67
N ASN A 154 18.36 -5.26 -17.41
CA ASN A 154 18.17 -5.23 -18.86
C ASN A 154 16.96 -6.08 -19.31
N MET A 155 15.84 -5.94 -18.59
CA MET A 155 14.61 -6.70 -18.77
C MET A 155 13.48 -5.76 -19.19
N PRO A 156 13.40 -5.36 -20.47
CA PRO A 156 12.39 -4.41 -20.90
C PRO A 156 10.99 -5.00 -20.74
N VAL A 157 10.08 -4.16 -20.25
CA VAL A 157 8.63 -4.43 -20.22
C VAL A 157 7.95 -3.33 -21.03
N TYR A 158 7.28 -3.74 -22.10
CA TYR A 158 6.60 -2.83 -23.00
C TYR A 158 5.15 -2.56 -22.54
N ASN A 159 4.59 -1.44 -22.98
CA ASN A 159 3.21 -1.03 -22.72
C ASN A 159 2.89 -0.75 -21.23
N LEU A 160 3.90 -0.40 -20.43
CA LEU A 160 3.65 0.15 -19.10
C LEU A 160 3.21 1.61 -19.19
N VAL A 161 2.30 1.99 -18.32
CA VAL A 161 1.92 3.39 -18.11
C VAL A 161 3.14 4.15 -17.60
N PRO A 162 3.53 5.29 -18.20
CA PRO A 162 4.75 6.01 -17.84
C PRO A 162 4.85 6.31 -16.34
N ILE A 163 6.06 6.22 -15.79
CA ILE A 163 6.31 6.43 -14.35
C ILE A 163 5.72 7.74 -13.82
N GLY A 164 5.80 8.83 -14.60
CA GLY A 164 5.22 10.11 -14.22
C GLY A 164 3.69 10.05 -14.02
N GLU A 165 2.97 9.36 -14.90
CA GLU A 165 1.52 9.17 -14.76
C GLU A 165 1.18 8.26 -13.57
N CYS A 166 1.97 7.19 -13.35
CA CYS A 166 1.82 6.34 -12.17
C CYS A 166 1.98 7.13 -10.87
N LEU A 167 3.01 7.97 -10.78
CA LEU A 167 3.27 8.80 -9.61
C LEU A 167 2.14 9.80 -9.35
N TRP A 168 1.58 10.42 -10.39
CA TRP A 168 0.43 11.31 -10.25
C TRP A 168 -0.81 10.59 -9.71
N MET A 169 -1.13 9.39 -10.21
CA MET A 169 -2.24 8.59 -9.69
C MET A 169 -2.00 8.14 -8.24
N ILE A 170 -0.76 7.74 -7.89
CA ILE A 170 -0.38 7.39 -6.53
C ILE A 170 -0.54 8.58 -5.58
N LEU A 171 -0.07 9.78 -5.98
CA LEU A 171 -0.27 11.01 -5.22
C LEU A 171 -1.75 11.28 -4.96
N GLY A 172 -2.60 11.08 -5.97
CA GLY A 172 -4.06 11.17 -5.82
C GLY A 172 -4.62 10.19 -4.78
N LEU A 173 -4.18 8.93 -4.80
CA LEU A 173 -4.64 7.88 -3.87
C LEU A 173 -4.24 8.15 -2.41
N ILE A 174 -3.03 8.66 -2.18
CA ILE A 174 -2.48 8.81 -0.82
C ILE A 174 -2.82 10.15 -0.18
N PHE A 175 -3.18 11.17 -0.97
CA PHE A 175 -3.44 12.52 -0.48
C PHE A 175 -4.44 12.56 0.68
N ALA A 176 -5.66 12.04 0.46
CA ALA A 176 -6.72 12.13 1.46
C ALA A 176 -6.41 11.31 2.73
N PRO A 177 -5.93 10.05 2.65
CA PRO A 177 -5.46 9.31 3.83
C PRO A 177 -4.40 10.03 4.65
N ILE A 178 -3.40 10.64 4.00
CA ILE A 178 -2.33 11.39 4.68
C ILE A 178 -2.89 12.64 5.34
N ALA A 179 -3.66 13.45 4.60
CA ALA A 179 -4.24 14.68 5.11
C ALA A 179 -5.13 14.42 6.34
N LEU A 180 -6.02 13.42 6.26
CA LEU A 180 -6.86 13.03 7.38
C LEU A 180 -6.05 12.51 8.56
N GLY A 181 -5.03 11.66 8.32
CA GLY A 181 -4.15 11.17 9.37
C GLY A 181 -3.42 12.28 10.13
N ILE A 182 -2.91 13.29 9.43
CA ILE A 182 -2.24 14.46 10.04
C ILE A 182 -3.26 15.31 10.80
N LEU A 183 -4.43 15.58 10.20
CA LEU A 183 -5.44 16.43 10.81
C LEU A 183 -6.07 15.80 12.05
N THR A 184 -6.21 14.47 12.11
CA THR A 184 -6.56 13.77 13.35
C THR A 184 -5.58 14.10 14.48
N ILE A 185 -4.27 14.03 14.22
CA ILE A 185 -3.24 14.33 15.24
C ILE A 185 -3.34 15.78 15.69
N LEU A 186 -3.61 16.71 14.77
CA LEU A 186 -3.78 18.12 15.09
C LEU A 186 -5.05 18.39 15.90
N ASN A 187 -6.15 17.70 15.58
CA ASN A 187 -7.41 17.79 16.32
C ASN A 187 -7.25 17.26 17.75
N ASP A 188 -6.60 16.10 17.90
CA ASP A 188 -6.35 15.47 19.20
C ASP A 188 -5.40 16.34 20.08
N ASN A 189 -4.64 17.28 19.48
CA ASN A 189 -3.82 18.29 20.18
C ASN A 189 -4.56 19.63 20.43
N GLY A 190 -5.88 19.68 20.25
CA GLY A 190 -6.72 20.83 20.61
C GLY A 190 -6.88 21.91 19.53
N LYS A 191 -6.53 21.65 18.26
CA LYS A 191 -6.81 22.61 17.17
C LYS A 191 -8.27 22.56 16.74
N SER A 192 -9.00 23.67 16.82
CA SER A 192 -10.46 23.72 16.65
C SER A 192 -11.00 23.82 15.21
N ASN A 193 -10.17 23.73 14.17
CA ASN A 193 -10.59 24.01 12.77
C ASN A 193 -10.17 22.94 11.75
N THR A 194 -9.86 21.71 12.16
CA THR A 194 -9.30 20.67 11.27
C THR A 194 -10.21 20.32 10.10
N LYS A 195 -11.53 20.36 10.29
CA LYS A 195 -12.52 20.15 9.22
C LYS A 195 -12.39 21.18 8.10
N ALA A 196 -12.38 22.47 8.46
CA ALA A 196 -12.25 23.55 7.49
C ALA A 196 -10.90 23.45 6.76
N ILE A 197 -9.83 23.11 7.48
CA ILE A 197 -8.50 22.89 6.91
C ILE A 197 -8.52 21.72 5.92
N PHE A 198 -9.18 20.61 6.24
CA PHE A 198 -9.29 19.46 5.33
C PHE A 198 -9.95 19.85 4.00
N TYR A 199 -11.10 20.50 4.05
CA TYR A 199 -11.81 20.91 2.84
C TYR A 199 -11.02 21.94 2.02
N LEU A 200 -10.34 22.88 2.68
CA LEU A 200 -9.43 23.81 2.01
C LEU A 200 -8.30 23.06 1.29
N LEU A 201 -7.65 22.09 1.96
CA LEU A 201 -6.61 21.27 1.34
C LEU A 201 -7.14 20.49 0.14
N CYS A 202 -8.35 19.93 0.21
CA CYS A 202 -8.98 19.24 -0.91
C CYS A 202 -9.21 20.18 -2.11
N ILE A 203 -9.72 21.40 -1.87
CA ILE A 203 -9.94 22.40 -2.93
C ILE A 203 -8.62 22.78 -3.58
N LEU A 204 -7.59 23.06 -2.78
CA LEU A 204 -6.25 23.41 -3.29
C LEU A 204 -5.63 22.26 -4.07
N ALA A 205 -5.75 21.02 -3.58
CA ALA A 205 -5.24 19.84 -4.27
C ALA A 205 -5.96 19.60 -5.60
N ILE A 206 -7.29 19.72 -5.63
CA ILE A 206 -8.07 19.61 -6.87
C ILE A 206 -7.64 20.69 -7.87
N GLY A 207 -7.53 21.96 -7.44
CA GLY A 207 -7.07 23.05 -8.30
C GLY A 207 -5.66 22.82 -8.84
N PHE A 208 -4.74 22.33 -8.00
CA PHE A 208 -3.38 21.97 -8.40
C PHE A 208 -3.36 20.83 -9.42
N PHE A 209 -4.10 19.75 -9.19
CA PHE A 209 -4.20 18.61 -10.11
C PHE A 209 -4.87 19.00 -11.43
N MET A 210 -5.88 19.88 -11.41
CA MET A 210 -6.52 20.39 -12.63
C MET A 210 -5.54 21.13 -13.54
N PHE A 211 -4.53 21.81 -12.98
CA PHE A 211 -3.59 22.61 -13.75
C PHE A 211 -2.36 21.83 -14.21
N LEU A 212 -1.88 20.86 -13.41
CA LEU A 212 -0.59 20.20 -13.63
C LEU A 212 -0.66 18.69 -13.87
N ALA A 213 -1.70 18.02 -13.39
CA ALA A 213 -1.77 16.57 -13.41
C ALA A 213 -2.55 16.06 -14.64
N PRO A 214 -2.24 14.84 -15.12
CA PRO A 214 -3.10 14.15 -16.08
C PRO A 214 -4.53 14.02 -15.55
N GLN A 215 -5.52 14.06 -16.45
CA GLN A 215 -6.93 13.95 -16.09
C GLN A 215 -7.25 12.66 -15.30
N SER A 216 -6.55 11.56 -15.61
CA SER A 216 -6.63 10.30 -14.88
C SER A 216 -6.32 10.46 -13.40
N ALA A 217 -5.23 11.15 -13.07
CA ALA A 217 -4.81 11.38 -11.69
C ALA A 217 -5.74 12.32 -10.93
N LEU A 218 -6.31 13.34 -11.60
CA LEU A 218 -7.34 14.19 -11.01
C LEU A 218 -8.58 13.38 -10.63
N ILE A 219 -9.04 12.48 -11.52
CA ILE A 219 -10.18 11.59 -11.23
C ILE A 219 -9.84 10.68 -10.05
N THR A 220 -8.63 10.09 -10.04
CA THR A 220 -8.16 9.26 -8.92
C THR A 220 -8.18 10.03 -7.59
N LEU A 221 -7.69 11.27 -7.57
CA LEU A 221 -7.70 12.14 -6.39
C LEU A 221 -9.15 12.37 -5.90
N ILE A 222 -10.06 12.78 -6.79
CA ILE A 222 -11.45 13.06 -6.43
C ILE A 222 -12.12 11.82 -5.83
N LEU A 223 -11.96 10.66 -6.49
CA LEU A 223 -12.52 9.41 -5.99
C LEU A 223 -11.91 9.02 -4.64
N ALA A 224 -10.60 9.16 -4.45
CA ALA A 224 -9.94 8.86 -3.19
C ALA A 224 -10.41 9.79 -2.05
N ILE A 225 -10.64 11.08 -2.33
CA ILE A 225 -11.23 12.03 -1.38
C ILE A 225 -12.63 11.57 -0.99
N ILE A 226 -13.50 11.29 -1.96
CA ILE A 226 -14.88 10.84 -1.73
C ILE A 226 -14.88 9.57 -0.89
N THR A 227 -14.11 8.56 -1.28
CA THR A 227 -14.01 7.29 -0.54
C THR A 227 -13.53 7.51 0.88
N SER A 228 -12.51 8.35 1.09
CA SER A 228 -11.98 8.62 2.43
C SER A 228 -12.99 9.34 3.32
N ILE A 229 -13.77 10.27 2.77
CA ILE A 229 -14.88 10.93 3.49
C ILE A 229 -15.97 9.91 3.85
N LEU A 230 -16.41 9.08 2.89
CA LEU A 230 -17.43 8.06 3.14
C LEU A 230 -16.99 7.06 4.21
N VAL A 231 -15.75 6.58 4.14
CA VAL A 231 -15.16 5.70 5.16
C VAL A 231 -15.10 6.40 6.51
N SER A 232 -14.81 7.71 6.54
CA SER A 232 -14.80 8.48 7.78
C SER A 232 -16.17 8.51 8.45
N TYR A 233 -17.22 8.82 7.70
CA TYR A 233 -18.60 8.79 8.21
C TYR A 233 -19.05 7.38 8.61
N PHE A 234 -18.71 6.36 7.81
CA PHE A 234 -19.03 4.97 8.13
C PHE A 234 -18.36 4.48 9.41
N GLY A 235 -17.11 4.92 9.65
CA GLY A 235 -16.36 4.57 10.86
C GLY A 235 -16.91 5.18 12.15
N GLY A 236 -17.67 6.28 12.05
CA GLY A 236 -18.29 6.98 13.18
C GLY A 236 -17.31 7.57 14.19
N GLU A 237 -17.82 7.99 15.35
CA GLU A 237 -17.08 8.73 16.40
C GLU A 237 -15.80 8.04 16.90
N ASN A 238 -15.80 6.71 16.87
CA ASN A 238 -14.66 5.90 17.30
C ASN A 238 -13.52 5.88 16.27
N PHE A 239 -13.77 6.29 15.03
CA PHE A 239 -12.79 6.33 13.97
C PHE A 239 -12.07 7.66 13.92
N SER A 240 -10.74 7.63 13.76
CA SER A 240 -9.93 8.82 13.96
C SER A 240 -10.12 9.88 12.87
N TRP A 241 -10.39 9.47 11.63
CA TRP A 241 -10.65 10.41 10.54
C TRP A 241 -11.98 11.12 10.70
N PHE A 242 -12.99 10.46 11.29
CA PHE A 242 -14.27 11.09 11.60
C PHE A 242 -14.08 12.32 12.47
N ARG A 243 -13.28 12.21 13.54
CA ARG A 243 -12.94 13.34 14.42
C ARG A 243 -12.27 14.50 13.70
N ALA A 244 -11.51 14.23 12.63
CA ALA A 244 -10.85 15.29 11.87
C ALA A 244 -11.83 16.11 11.02
N ILE A 245 -12.97 15.52 10.63
CA ILE A 245 -13.96 16.10 9.71
C ILE A 245 -15.31 16.42 10.37
N GLN A 246 -15.50 16.11 11.65
CA GLN A 246 -16.68 16.48 12.42
C GLN A 246 -16.61 17.97 12.78
#